data_AF-A0A6A8FJ58-F1
#
_entry.id   AF-A0A6A8FJ58-F1
#
_cell.length_a   1.000
_cell.length_b   1.000
_cell.length_c   1.000
_cell.angle_alpha   90.00
_cell.angle_beta   90.00
_cell.angle_gamma   90.00
#
_symmetry.space_group_name_H-M   'P 1'
#
loop_
_entity.id
_entity.type
_entity.pdbx_description
1 polymer ?
#
loop_
_entity_poly.entity_id
_entity_poly.type
_entity_poly.pdbx_seq_one_letter_code
_entity_poly.pdbx_strand_id
1 'polypeptide(L)' 'HIVCPFLTIVHIIPKVHGGTHDDSNLQLLCLSCHRIKNFRNMNKA' A
#
# COMPACT_ATOMS: atom_id res chain seq x y z
N HIS A 1 -9.84 13.41 -11.65
CA HIS A 1 -8.61 13.67 -10.87
C HIS A 1 -8.92 13.32 -9.42
N ILE A 2 -8.36 12.24 -8.87
CA ILE A 2 -8.59 11.86 -7.47
C ILE A 2 -7.73 12.80 -6.63
N VAL A 3 -8.34 13.78 -5.95
CA VAL A 3 -7.65 14.64 -4.99
C VAL A 3 -7.47 13.83 -3.71
N CYS A 4 -6.22 13.59 -3.33
CA CYS A 4 -5.84 12.75 -2.20
C CYS A 4 -5.03 13.59 -1.19
N PRO A 5 -5.69 14.20 -0.18
CA PRO A 5 -5.04 15.17 0.70
C PRO A 5 -4.16 14.54 1.80
N PHE A 6 -4.32 13.24 2.08
CA PHE A 6 -3.57 12.55 3.13
C PHE A 6 -2.76 11.41 2.54
N LEU A 7 -1.45 11.48 2.73
CA LEU A 7 -0.46 10.49 2.32
C LEU A 7 0.06 9.73 3.55
N THR A 8 0.24 8.42 3.39
CA THR A 8 0.78 7.51 4.41
C THR A 8 1.82 6.61 3.76
N ILE A 9 2.87 6.30 4.51
CA ILE A 9 3.86 5.29 4.13
C ILE A 9 3.27 3.92 4.45
N VAL A 10 3.15 3.07 3.44
CA VAL A 10 2.62 1.70 3.58
C VAL A 10 3.63 0.69 3.07
N HIS A 11 3.59 -0.52 3.61
CA HIS A 11 4.37 -1.63 3.08
C HIS A 11 3.78 -2.15 1.75
N ILE A 12 4.65 -2.42 0.77
CA ILE A 12 4.28 -3.01 -0.52
C ILE A 12 3.92 -4.49 -0.32
N ILE A 13 4.79 -5.21 0.38
CA ILE A 13 4.55 -6.56 0.91
C ILE A 13 4.21 -6.40 2.39
N PRO A 14 3.03 -6.86 2.87
CA PRO A 14 2.68 -6.79 4.28
C PRO A 14 3.68 -7.54 5.16
N LYS A 15 3.91 -7.07 6.40
CA LYS A 15 4.80 -7.75 7.36
C LYS A 15 4.37 -9.20 7.62
N VAL A 16 3.07 -9.48 7.63
CA VAL A 16 2.53 -10.85 7.79
C VAL A 16 2.90 -11.80 6.64
N HIS A 17 3.26 -11.24 5.48
CA HIS A 17 3.74 -11.99 4.31
C HIS A 17 5.26 -11.87 4.11
N GLY A 18 6.01 -11.48 5.15
CA GLY A 18 7.48 -11.37 5.08
C GLY A 18 8.01 -10.01 4.59
N GLY A 19 7.17 -8.98 4.51
CA GLY A 19 7.61 -7.63 4.16
C GLY A 19 8.54 -7.00 5.19
N THR A 20 9.54 -6.26 4.72
CA THR A 20 10.55 -5.54 5.52
C THR A 20 10.24 -4.04 5.60
N HIS A 21 10.96 -3.29 6.46
CA HIS A 21 10.92 -1.81 6.48
C HIS A 21 11.97 -1.19 5.56
N ASP A 22 12.52 -1.96 4.63
CA ASP A 22 13.42 -1.41 3.63
C ASP A 22 12.66 -0.40 2.76
N ASP A 23 13.29 0.72 2.40
CA ASP A 23 12.68 1.74 1.54
C ASP A 23 12.14 1.14 0.23
N SER A 24 12.77 0.07 -0.27
CA SER A 24 12.32 -0.68 -1.45
C SER A 24 10.97 -1.37 -1.25
N ASN A 25 10.58 -1.66 0.00
CA ASN A 25 9.29 -2.25 0.37
C ASN A 25 8.31 -1.21 0.95
N LEU A 26 8.65 0.08 0.95
CA LEU A 26 7.78 1.16 1.42
C LEU A 26 7.28 1.99 0.25
N GLN A 27 6.03 2.44 0.33
CA GLN A 27 5.44 3.30 -0.70
C GLN A 27 4.56 4.38 -0.06
N LEU A 28 4.67 5.61 -0.55
CA LEU A 28 3.79 6.71 -0.17
C LEU A 28 2.48 6.61 -0.95
N LEU A 29 1.37 6.37 -0.25
CA LEU A 29 0.04 6.19 -0.84
C LEU A 29 -0.98 6.99 -0.06
N CYS A 30 -1.99 7.54 -0.76
CA CYS A 30 -3.14 8.07 -0.06
C CYS A 30 -4.08 6.97 0.43
N LEU A 31 -4.90 7.27 1.44
CA LEU A 31 -5.86 6.32 2.02
C LEU A 31 -6.76 5.66 0.96
N SER A 32 -7.26 6.44 -0.01
CA SER A 32 -8.11 5.93 -1.09
C SER A 32 -7.36 4.93 -1.99
N CYS A 33 -6.12 5.24 -2.37
CA CYS A 33 -5.28 4.35 -3.15
C CYS A 33 -4.85 3.11 -2.36
N HIS A 34 -4.58 3.24 -1.06
CA HIS A 34 -4.25 2.13 -0.17
C HIS A 34 -5.40 1.11 -0.09
N ARG A 35 -6.65 1.58 0.06
CA ARG A 35 -7.84 0.70 0.04
C ARG A 35 -8.00 -0.06 -1.27
N ILE A 36 -7.78 0.62 -2.41
CA ILE A 36 -7.85 -0.02 -3.74
C ILE A 36 -6.73 -1.04 -3.93
N LYS A 37 -5.51 -0.74 -3.48
CA LYS A 37 -4.35 -1.65 -3.57
C LYS A 37 -4.62 -2.95 -2.81
N ASN A 38 -5.21 -2.87 -1.61
CA ASN A 38 -5.61 -4.05 -0.85
C ASN A 38 -6.65 -4.89 -1.61
N PHE A 39 -7.67 -4.25 -2.20
CA PHE A 39 -8.69 -4.97 -2.97
C PHE A 39 -8.12 -5.65 -4.22
N ARG A 40 -7.18 -5.02 -4.92
CA ARG A 40 -6.52 -5.62 -6.10
C ARG A 40 -5.56 -6.75 -5.73
N ASN A 41 -4.87 -6.67 -4.60
CA ASN A 41 -4.00 -7.74 -4.13
C ASN A 41 -4.78 -8.97 -3.62
N MET A 42 -6.03 -8.80 -3.15
CA MET A 42 -6.92 -9.92 -2.77
C MET A 42 -7.46 -10.70 -3.98
N ASN A 43 -7.34 -10.16 -5.20
CA ASN A 43 -7.72 -10.83 -6.45
C ASN A 43 -6.54 -11.49 -7.19
N LYS A 44 -5.37 -11.57 -6.54
CA LYS A 44 -4.28 -12.48 -6.91
C LYS A 44 -4.22 -13.60 -5.86
N ALA A 45 -5.26 -14.39 -5.80
CA ALA A 45 -5.32 -15.67 -5.09
C ALA A 45 -5.76 -16.74 -6.09
#